data_AF-A0A6G1S295-F1
#
_entry.id   AF-A0A6G1S295-F1
#
_cell.length_a   1.000
_cell.length_b   1.000
_cell.length_c   1.000
_cell.angle_alpha   90.00
_cell.angle_beta   90.00
_cell.angle_gamma   90.00
#
_symmetry.space_group_name_H-M   'P 1'
#
loop_
_entity.id
_entity.type
_entity.pdbx_description
1 polymer ?
#
loop_
_entity_poly.entity_id
_entity_poly.type
_entity_poly.pdbx_seq_one_letter_code
_entity_poly.pdbx_strand_id
1 'polypeptide(L)'
;SALSPFSSEGWNFEHLDSDEDSPLVTLSFALCILGRRALGTAAHNMAISLDSFLYGLHALFKGDFRIAAKDEWVFADMDLLHKVVAPAIRMSLKLHQDQFTCPDEYEDPAVLYEAIQSFEEKVVICHEGDPAWRSAVLSNREELLTLRHVVDEGADEYKVIMLHKSYLSFKVIKVNKECVRGLWAGQQQELIFLRNRNPERGSIQNNKQVLRNLINSSCDQPLGYPMYVSPLTTSYLGTHSQLRNIWGGPVSLDNIKKWFRSKWLRMRKAEVTEDVYTSR
;
A
#
# COMPACT_ATOMS: atom_id res chain seq x y z
N SER A 1 -14.48 48.70 8.84
CA SER A 1 -15.35 48.44 10.01
C SER A 1 -16.60 47.76 9.51
N ALA A 2 -17.05 46.70 10.21
CA ALA A 2 -18.12 45.76 9.83
C ALA A 2 -17.72 44.80 8.69
N LEU A 3 -18.02 43.49 8.64
CA LEU A 3 -18.76 42.53 9.47
C LEU A 3 -18.26 41.11 9.04
N SER A 4 -18.41 40.10 9.92
CA SER A 4 -17.97 38.68 9.80
C SER A 4 -18.46 37.92 8.55
N PRO A 5 -17.92 36.70 8.26
CA PRO A 5 -18.71 35.52 8.67
C PRO A 5 -17.90 34.25 9.04
N PHE A 6 -18.62 33.34 9.70
CA PHE A 6 -18.30 31.95 10.07
C PHE A 6 -17.47 31.72 11.33
N SER A 7 -18.23 31.59 12.41
CA SER A 7 -17.90 30.87 13.65
C SER A 7 -17.17 29.56 13.37
N SER A 8 -15.89 29.53 13.73
CA SER A 8 -15.23 28.31 14.15
C SER A 8 -15.97 27.80 15.39
N GLU A 9 -16.77 26.75 15.23
CA GLU A 9 -17.14 25.90 16.36
C GLU A 9 -15.83 25.44 17.02
N GLY A 10 -15.54 26.06 18.16
CA GLY A 10 -14.40 25.71 18.99
C GLY A 10 -14.62 24.31 19.50
N TRP A 11 -13.92 23.34 18.91
CA TRP A 11 -13.55 22.15 19.66
C TRP A 11 -12.60 22.62 20.74
N ASN A 12 -13.13 22.93 21.92
CA ASN A 12 -12.34 22.95 23.13
C ASN A 12 -11.78 21.53 23.26
N PHE A 13 -10.51 21.35 22.89
CA PHE A 13 -9.76 20.19 23.37
C PHE A 13 -9.61 20.41 24.88
N GLU A 14 -10.63 20.04 25.65
CA GLU A 14 -10.46 19.84 27.09
C GLU A 14 -9.27 18.89 27.26
N HIS A 15 -8.32 19.28 28.11
CA HIS A 15 -7.25 18.38 28.50
C HIS A 15 -7.93 17.16 29.14
N LEU A 16 -8.00 16.06 28.38
CA LEU A 16 -8.44 14.78 28.90
C LEU A 16 -7.43 14.37 29.98
N ASP A 17 -7.97 14.05 31.14
CA ASP A 17 -7.19 13.48 32.23
C ASP A 17 -6.51 12.19 31.74
N SER A 18 -5.21 12.12 31.93
CA SER A 18 -4.34 11.02 31.50
C SER A 18 -3.57 10.40 32.67
N ASP A 19 -3.99 10.67 33.90
CA ASP A 19 -3.45 10.01 35.09
C ASP A 19 -3.77 8.50 35.08
N GLU A 20 -3.08 7.73 35.92
CA GLU A 20 -3.19 6.26 35.97
C GLU A 20 -4.63 5.78 36.20
N ASP A 21 -5.40 6.51 37.01
CA ASP A 21 -6.80 6.22 37.34
C ASP A 21 -7.80 6.87 36.35
N SER A 22 -7.31 7.50 35.30
CA SER A 22 -8.17 8.22 34.36
C SER A 22 -9.07 7.26 33.56
N PRO A 23 -10.27 7.72 33.15
CA PRO A 23 -11.13 6.96 32.25
C PRO A 23 -10.44 6.61 30.91
N LEU A 24 -9.51 7.46 30.45
CA LEU A 24 -8.75 7.25 29.21
C LEU A 24 -7.81 6.05 29.30
N VAL A 25 -7.03 5.94 30.39
CA VAL A 25 -6.16 4.79 30.64
C VAL A 25 -6.99 3.52 30.81
N THR A 26 -8.11 3.61 31.54
CA THR A 26 -9.05 2.49 31.71
C THR A 26 -9.61 2.00 30.38
N LEU A 27 -10.06 2.91 29.51
CA LEU A 27 -10.55 2.58 28.17
C LEU A 27 -9.45 1.96 27.30
N SER A 28 -8.24 2.52 27.32
CA SER A 28 -7.09 2.00 26.58
C SER A 28 -6.78 0.55 26.99
N PHE A 29 -6.78 0.27 28.29
CA PHE A 29 -6.58 -1.09 28.80
C PHE A 29 -7.72 -2.03 28.43
N ALA A 30 -8.98 -1.56 28.50
CA ALA A 30 -10.14 -2.33 28.06
C ALA A 30 -10.05 -2.71 26.57
N LEU A 31 -9.63 -1.77 25.71
CA LEU A 31 -9.41 -2.00 24.27
C LEU A 31 -8.24 -2.97 24.01
N CYS A 32 -7.15 -2.89 24.78
CA CYS A 32 -6.06 -3.87 24.70
C CYS A 32 -6.55 -5.29 25.06
N ILE A 33 -7.31 -5.43 26.14
CA ILE A 33 -7.87 -6.73 26.53
C ILE A 33 -8.88 -7.24 25.49
N LEU A 34 -9.70 -6.35 24.93
CA LEU A 34 -10.61 -6.66 23.83
C LEU A 34 -9.86 -7.21 22.62
N GLY A 35 -8.81 -6.54 22.15
CA GLY A 35 -8.00 -7.00 21.01
C GLY A 35 -7.41 -8.38 21.25
N ARG A 36 -6.87 -8.63 22.46
CA ARG A 36 -6.36 -9.95 22.85
C ARG A 36 -7.43 -11.04 22.88
N ARG A 37 -8.62 -10.73 23.40
CA ARG A 37 -9.75 -11.67 23.41
C ARG A 37 -10.28 -11.95 22.02
N ALA A 38 -10.43 -10.91 21.19
CA ALA A 38 -10.83 -11.05 19.80
C ALA A 38 -9.86 -11.95 19.02
N LEU A 39 -8.55 -11.84 19.30
CA LEU A 39 -7.53 -12.71 18.72
C LEU A 39 -7.71 -14.15 19.18
N GLY A 40 -7.92 -14.37 20.48
CA GLY A 40 -8.23 -15.69 21.02
C GLY A 40 -9.49 -16.30 20.40
N THR A 41 -10.59 -15.54 20.30
CA THR A 41 -11.85 -16.00 19.70
C THR A 41 -11.71 -16.33 18.22
N ALA A 42 -10.92 -15.55 17.47
CA ALA A 42 -10.65 -15.83 16.07
C ALA A 42 -9.77 -17.08 15.89
N ALA A 43 -8.78 -17.29 16.78
CA ALA A 43 -7.89 -18.44 16.76
C ALA A 43 -8.54 -19.75 17.23
N HIS A 44 -9.46 -19.70 18.20
CA HIS A 44 -10.03 -20.87 18.88
C HIS A 44 -10.93 -21.79 18.00
N ASN A 45 -11.18 -21.44 16.74
CA ASN A 45 -11.87 -22.35 15.80
C ASN A 45 -10.95 -23.48 15.28
N MET A 46 -9.65 -23.39 15.52
CA MET A 46 -8.63 -24.36 15.16
C MET A 46 -7.81 -24.63 16.44
N ALA A 47 -7.25 -25.83 16.63
CA ALA A 47 -6.54 -26.22 17.87
C ALA A 47 -5.44 -25.21 18.29
N ILE A 48 -4.89 -25.28 19.51
CA ILE A 48 -3.77 -24.41 19.94
C ILE A 48 -2.53 -24.70 19.08
N SER A 49 -2.43 -24.03 17.93
CA SER A 49 -1.36 -24.15 16.95
C SER A 49 -1.00 -22.77 16.41
N LEU A 50 0.19 -22.67 15.82
CA LEU A 50 0.65 -21.46 15.15
C LEU A 50 -0.30 -21.04 14.02
N ASP A 51 -0.84 -22.00 13.27
CA ASP A 51 -1.74 -21.75 12.14
C ASP A 51 -3.04 -21.09 12.59
N SER A 52 -3.58 -21.52 13.73
CA SER A 52 -4.77 -20.93 14.36
C SER A 52 -4.52 -19.48 14.79
N PHE A 53 -3.34 -19.21 15.35
CA PHE A 53 -2.93 -17.87 15.73
C PHE A 53 -2.80 -16.97 14.49
N LEU A 54 -2.12 -17.43 13.43
CA LEU A 54 -1.92 -16.67 12.20
C LEU A 54 -3.24 -16.40 11.48
N TYR A 55 -4.15 -17.37 11.46
CA TYR A 55 -5.52 -17.19 10.98
C TYR A 55 -6.25 -16.09 11.74
N GLY A 56 -6.22 -16.16 13.08
CA GLY A 56 -6.86 -15.16 13.93
C GLY A 56 -6.27 -13.76 13.73
N LEU A 57 -4.93 -13.67 13.68
CA LEU A 57 -4.22 -12.42 13.46
C LEU A 57 -4.57 -11.82 12.08
N HIS A 58 -4.61 -12.64 11.03
CA HIS A 58 -4.95 -12.20 9.69
C HIS A 58 -6.41 -11.74 9.56
N ALA A 59 -7.35 -12.41 10.23
CA ALA A 59 -8.74 -11.96 10.30
C ALA A 59 -8.85 -10.57 10.95
N LEU A 60 -8.21 -10.37 12.10
CA LEU A 60 -8.20 -9.06 12.75
C LEU A 60 -7.45 -8.00 11.95
N PHE A 61 -6.39 -8.36 11.25
CA PHE A 61 -5.64 -7.47 10.36
C PHE A 61 -6.53 -6.90 9.24
N LYS A 62 -7.43 -7.74 8.69
CA LYS A 62 -8.46 -7.33 7.73
C LYS A 62 -9.54 -6.42 8.35
N GLY A 63 -9.73 -6.50 9.66
CA GLY A 63 -10.80 -5.82 10.39
C GLY A 63 -11.99 -6.72 10.73
N ASP A 64 -11.85 -8.04 10.59
CA ASP A 64 -12.90 -9.01 10.90
C ASP A 64 -12.92 -9.33 12.40
N PHE A 65 -13.60 -8.49 13.18
CA PHE A 65 -13.71 -8.66 14.64
C PHE A 65 -14.90 -9.56 15.02
N ARG A 66 -14.61 -10.66 15.73
CA ARG A 66 -15.63 -11.50 16.38
C ARG A 66 -15.73 -11.14 17.85
N ILE A 67 -16.73 -10.33 18.19
CA ILE A 67 -16.94 -9.82 19.55
C ILE A 67 -17.68 -10.86 20.40
N ALA A 68 -17.13 -11.17 21.58
CA ALA A 68 -17.77 -12.06 22.55
C ALA A 68 -18.84 -11.31 23.36
N ALA A 69 -19.79 -12.04 23.97
CA ALA A 69 -20.85 -11.44 24.79
C ALA A 69 -20.33 -10.57 25.96
N LYS A 70 -19.10 -10.82 26.43
CA LYS A 70 -18.46 -10.02 27.49
C LYS A 70 -17.92 -8.67 27.00
N ASP A 71 -17.96 -8.44 25.69
CA ASP A 71 -17.36 -7.29 24.99
C ASP A 71 -18.40 -6.45 24.24
N GLU A 72 -19.68 -6.66 24.54
CA GLU A 72 -20.80 -5.95 23.92
C GLU A 72 -20.76 -4.44 24.18
N TRP A 73 -20.04 -3.99 25.22
CA TRP A 73 -19.84 -2.57 25.50
C TRP A 73 -19.24 -1.81 24.31
N VAL A 74 -18.48 -2.49 23.44
CA VAL A 74 -17.89 -1.91 22.22
C VAL A 74 -18.96 -1.51 21.20
N PHE A 75 -20.14 -2.13 21.24
CA PHE A 75 -21.25 -1.76 20.35
C PHE A 75 -21.79 -0.36 20.62
N ALA A 76 -21.46 0.25 21.77
CA ALA A 76 -21.76 1.66 22.03
C ALA A 76 -21.01 2.59 21.06
N ASP A 77 -19.80 2.22 20.65
CA ASP A 77 -19.04 2.91 19.60
C ASP A 77 -18.15 1.92 18.81
N MET A 78 -18.70 1.46 17.69
CA MET A 78 -18.02 0.54 16.79
C MET A 78 -16.83 1.16 16.05
N ASP A 79 -16.70 2.49 16.07
CA ASP A 79 -15.53 3.15 15.49
C ASP A 79 -14.26 2.83 16.29
N LEU A 80 -14.36 2.49 17.58
CA LEU A 80 -13.22 2.08 18.39
C LEU A 80 -12.49 0.87 17.79
N LEU A 81 -13.22 -0.07 17.18
CA LEU A 81 -12.60 -1.22 16.51
C LEU A 81 -11.78 -0.80 15.30
N HIS A 82 -12.33 0.08 14.45
CA HIS A 82 -11.73 0.42 13.17
C HIS A 82 -10.68 1.55 13.28
N LYS A 83 -10.84 2.46 14.24
CA LYS A 83 -9.96 3.61 14.45
C LYS A 83 -8.85 3.35 15.46
N VAL A 84 -9.05 2.42 16.39
CA VAL A 84 -8.07 2.15 17.47
C VAL A 84 -7.57 0.71 17.41
N VAL A 85 -8.44 -0.28 17.53
CA VAL A 85 -8.01 -1.69 17.69
C VAL A 85 -7.35 -2.24 16.41
N ALA A 86 -7.96 -2.06 15.24
CA ALA A 86 -7.39 -2.57 13.98
C ALA A 86 -6.04 -1.89 13.65
N PRO A 87 -5.91 -0.56 13.72
CA PRO A 87 -4.62 0.11 13.56
C PRO A 87 -3.58 -0.33 14.60
N ALA A 88 -3.96 -0.51 15.86
CA ALA A 88 -3.05 -0.99 16.89
C ALA A 88 -2.53 -2.41 16.60
N ILE A 89 -3.40 -3.33 16.16
CA ILE A 89 -2.99 -4.68 15.75
C ILE A 89 -2.03 -4.61 14.54
N ARG A 90 -2.37 -3.80 13.54
CA ARG A 90 -1.52 -3.57 12.35
C ARG A 90 -0.14 -2.99 12.72
N MET A 91 -0.11 -2.00 13.62
CA MET A 91 1.12 -1.39 14.10
C MET A 91 1.94 -2.39 14.92
N SER A 92 1.29 -3.22 15.75
CA SER A 92 1.97 -4.26 16.53
C SER A 92 2.73 -5.25 15.65
N LEU A 93 2.20 -5.60 14.47
CA LEU A 93 2.91 -6.45 13.50
C LEU A 93 4.18 -5.78 12.98
N LYS A 94 4.14 -4.47 12.68
CA LYS A 94 5.31 -3.70 12.23
C LYS A 94 6.35 -3.56 13.34
N LEU A 95 5.94 -3.21 14.55
CA LEU A 95 6.83 -3.10 15.72
C LEU A 95 7.49 -4.44 16.03
N HIS A 96 6.73 -5.53 15.99
CA HIS A 96 7.27 -6.87 16.24
C HIS A 96 8.28 -7.30 15.18
N GLN A 97 8.04 -6.94 13.91
CA GLN A 97 9.00 -7.17 12.83
C GLN A 97 10.32 -6.43 13.07
N ASP A 98 10.26 -5.18 13.54
CA ASP A 98 11.47 -4.38 13.80
C ASP A 98 12.19 -4.84 15.07
N GLN A 99 11.44 -5.23 16.10
CA GLN A 99 12.01 -5.81 17.33
C GLN A 99 12.81 -7.08 17.05
N PHE A 100 12.42 -7.88 16.05
CA PHE A 100 13.21 -9.03 15.62
C PHE A 100 14.59 -8.64 15.08
N THR A 101 14.73 -7.43 14.53
CA THR A 101 16.00 -6.89 14.01
C THR A 101 16.81 -6.19 15.10
N CYS A 102 16.14 -5.48 16.01
CA CYS A 102 16.74 -4.73 17.10
C CYS A 102 15.89 -4.87 18.39
N PRO A 103 16.14 -5.90 19.22
CA PRO A 103 15.24 -6.25 20.33
C PRO A 103 15.25 -5.25 21.50
N ASP A 104 16.39 -4.58 21.73
CA ASP A 104 16.59 -3.73 22.92
C ASP A 104 16.07 -2.28 22.72
N GLU A 105 15.78 -1.88 21.49
CA GLU A 105 15.45 -0.48 21.14
C GLU A 105 14.06 -0.05 21.66
N TYR A 106 13.13 -0.99 21.80
CA TYR A 106 11.75 -0.72 22.21
C TYR A 106 11.47 -0.97 23.70
N GLU A 107 12.50 -1.20 24.52
CA GLU A 107 12.32 -1.27 25.98
C GLU A 107 12.06 0.11 26.60
N ASP A 108 12.54 1.19 25.97
CA ASP A 108 12.27 2.57 26.38
C ASP A 108 10.90 3.05 25.82
N PRO A 109 9.94 3.41 26.69
CA PRO A 109 8.64 3.92 26.25
C PRO A 109 8.71 5.16 25.35
N ALA A 110 9.71 6.03 25.56
CA ALA A 110 9.87 7.24 24.74
C ALA A 110 10.25 6.87 23.30
N VAL A 111 11.20 5.96 23.12
CA VAL A 111 11.64 5.47 21.81
C VAL A 111 10.50 4.70 21.12
N LEU A 112 9.76 3.88 21.85
CA LEU A 112 8.59 3.17 21.32
C LEU A 112 7.53 4.15 20.81
N TYR A 113 7.23 5.20 21.57
CA TYR A 113 6.26 6.22 21.17
C TYR A 113 6.71 6.96 19.90
N GLU A 114 7.98 7.38 19.84
CA GLU A 114 8.54 8.03 18.66
C GLU A 114 8.51 7.11 17.42
N ALA A 115 8.79 5.81 17.59
CA ALA A 115 8.71 4.84 16.51
C ALA A 115 7.27 4.67 15.99
N ILE A 116 6.28 4.58 16.88
CA ILE A 116 4.85 4.51 16.49
C ILE A 116 4.47 5.74 15.67
N GLN A 117 4.82 6.94 16.14
CA GLN A 117 4.50 8.19 15.45
C GLN A 117 5.18 8.27 14.08
N SER A 118 6.44 7.87 13.99
CA SER A 118 7.19 7.81 12.73
C SER A 118 6.55 6.84 11.72
N PHE A 119 6.14 5.65 12.18
CA PHE A 119 5.51 4.65 11.31
C PHE A 119 4.12 5.05 10.86
N GLU A 120 3.35 5.76 11.68
CA GLU A 120 2.03 6.27 11.30
C GLU A 120 2.10 7.24 10.11
N GLU A 121 3.15 8.07 10.04
CA GLU A 121 3.35 9.00 8.93
C GLU A 121 3.93 8.32 7.68
N LYS A 122 4.89 7.42 7.88
CA LYS A 122 5.72 6.85 6.81
C LYS A 122 5.11 5.61 6.15
N VAL A 123 4.52 4.71 6.94
CA VAL A 123 4.14 3.36 6.52
C VAL A 123 2.63 3.25 6.43
N VAL A 124 2.13 2.82 5.26
CA VAL A 124 0.72 2.46 5.13
C VAL A 124 0.56 0.96 5.43
N ILE A 125 -0.04 0.65 6.58
CA ILE A 125 -0.29 -0.73 7.00
C ILE A 125 -1.77 -1.07 6.78
N CYS A 126 -2.07 -1.92 5.80
CA CYS A 126 -3.43 -2.39 5.52
C CYS A 126 -3.42 -3.68 4.70
N HIS A 127 -4.58 -4.33 4.59
CA HIS A 127 -4.74 -5.52 3.74
C HIS A 127 -4.73 -5.13 2.25
N GLU A 128 -4.18 -5.98 1.39
CA GLU A 128 -4.06 -5.71 -0.06
C GLU A 128 -5.39 -5.48 -0.79
N GLY A 129 -6.49 -6.02 -0.26
CA GLY A 129 -7.85 -5.79 -0.75
C GLY A 129 -8.49 -4.48 -0.27
N ASP A 130 -7.85 -3.76 0.64
CA ASP A 130 -8.34 -2.48 1.16
C ASP A 130 -8.18 -1.37 0.10
N PRO A 131 -9.21 -0.54 -0.18
CA PRO A 131 -9.06 0.63 -1.05
C PRO A 131 -7.89 1.55 -0.67
N ALA A 132 -7.53 1.62 0.62
CA ALA A 132 -6.38 2.36 1.12
C ALA A 132 -5.06 1.85 0.53
N TRP A 133 -4.92 0.55 0.32
CA TRP A 133 -3.74 -0.05 -0.31
C TRP A 133 -3.54 0.48 -1.72
N ARG A 134 -4.59 0.38 -2.56
CA ARG A 134 -4.55 0.89 -3.94
C ARG A 134 -4.31 2.40 -3.97
N SER A 135 -4.94 3.14 -3.07
CA SER A 135 -4.72 4.60 -2.93
C SER A 135 -3.27 4.93 -2.57
N ALA A 136 -2.66 4.17 -1.65
CA ALA A 136 -1.26 4.34 -1.25
C ALA A 136 -0.28 4.06 -2.39
N VAL A 137 -0.52 3.00 -3.18
CA VAL A 137 0.25 2.70 -4.38
C VAL A 137 0.16 3.83 -5.41
N LEU A 138 -1.06 4.29 -5.74
CA LEU A 138 -1.28 5.36 -6.72
C LEU A 138 -0.75 6.72 -6.26
N SER A 139 -0.72 6.96 -4.95
CA SER A 139 -0.15 8.18 -4.36
C SER A 139 1.38 8.10 -4.17
N ASN A 140 2.02 7.02 -4.60
CA ASN A 140 3.46 6.79 -4.49
C ASN A 140 3.99 6.94 -3.05
N ARG A 141 3.27 6.37 -2.08
CA ARG A 141 3.72 6.24 -0.69
C ARG A 141 5.07 5.50 -0.64
N GLU A 142 5.89 5.86 0.35
CA GLU A 142 7.25 5.34 0.45
C GLU A 142 7.27 3.88 0.87
N GLU A 143 6.44 3.52 1.85
CA GLU A 143 6.42 2.19 2.44
C GLU A 143 4.98 1.69 2.59
N LEU A 144 4.74 0.44 2.21
CA LEU A 144 3.49 -0.26 2.44
C LEU A 144 3.77 -1.61 3.12
N LEU A 145 2.94 -1.99 4.09
CA LEU A 145 3.02 -3.28 4.77
C LEU A 145 1.66 -3.97 4.72
N THR A 146 1.66 -5.25 4.34
CA THR A 146 0.48 -6.12 4.41
C THR A 146 0.85 -7.49 4.98
N LEU A 147 -0.10 -8.12 5.67
CA LEU A 147 -0.07 -9.55 5.97
C LEU A 147 -0.89 -10.27 4.90
N ARG A 148 -0.24 -11.06 4.04
CA ARG A 148 -0.88 -11.83 2.97
C ARG A 148 -1.05 -13.28 3.41
N HIS A 149 -2.21 -13.83 3.09
CA HIS A 149 -2.51 -15.24 3.20
C HIS A 149 -2.47 -15.89 1.81
N VAL A 150 -1.62 -16.89 1.62
CA VAL A 150 -1.43 -17.61 0.35
C VAL A 150 -1.86 -19.05 0.56
N VAL A 151 -2.85 -19.48 -0.22
CA VAL A 151 -3.33 -20.86 -0.26
C VAL A 151 -2.97 -21.41 -1.63
N ASP A 152 -1.95 -22.27 -1.70
CA ASP A 152 -1.50 -22.90 -2.95
C ASP A 152 -1.35 -24.41 -2.74
N GLU A 153 -1.86 -25.22 -3.69
CA GLU A 153 -1.92 -26.69 -3.74
C GLU A 153 -1.40 -27.49 -2.51
N GLY A 154 -1.99 -27.27 -1.32
CA GLY A 154 -1.69 -28.00 -0.08
C GLY A 154 -0.82 -27.28 0.96
N ALA A 155 -0.35 -26.06 0.69
CA ALA A 155 0.34 -25.18 1.63
C ALA A 155 -0.54 -23.99 2.01
N ASP A 156 -0.73 -23.78 3.31
CA ASP A 156 -1.41 -22.63 3.90
C ASP A 156 -0.36 -21.73 4.59
N GLU A 157 0.05 -20.65 3.92
CA GLU A 157 1.15 -19.80 4.36
C GLU A 157 0.73 -18.35 4.58
N TYR A 158 1.25 -17.76 5.67
CA TYR A 158 1.12 -16.33 5.96
C TYR A 158 2.46 -15.63 5.71
N LYS A 159 2.42 -14.54 4.93
CA LYS A 159 3.60 -13.78 4.52
C LYS A 159 3.42 -12.32 4.86
N VAL A 160 4.38 -11.77 5.61
CA VAL A 160 4.50 -10.32 5.77
C VAL A 160 5.18 -9.77 4.53
N ILE A 161 4.50 -8.88 3.81
CA ILE A 161 5.00 -8.25 2.58
C ILE A 161 5.18 -6.77 2.86
N MET A 162 6.39 -6.29 2.67
CA MET A 162 6.74 -4.88 2.74
C MET A 162 7.19 -4.40 1.37
N LEU A 163 6.61 -3.30 0.89
CA LEU A 163 6.98 -2.66 -0.36
C LEU A 163 7.68 -1.35 -0.06
N HIS A 164 8.90 -1.20 -0.56
CA HIS A 164 9.63 0.06 -0.51
C HIS A 164 9.70 0.70 -1.89
N LYS A 165 9.36 1.98 -1.94
CA LYS A 165 9.59 2.81 -3.11
C LYS A 165 11.09 3.07 -3.25
N SER A 166 11.65 2.62 -4.36
CA SER A 166 13.07 2.80 -4.67
C SER A 166 13.26 3.23 -6.12
N TYR A 167 14.36 3.92 -6.38
CA TYR A 167 14.80 4.15 -7.74
C TYR A 167 15.44 2.88 -8.28
N LEU A 168 14.84 2.33 -9.33
CA LEU A 168 15.43 1.22 -10.06
C LEU A 168 16.30 1.76 -11.20
N SER A 169 17.56 1.34 -11.21
CA SER A 169 18.47 1.62 -12.33
C SER A 169 18.18 0.67 -13.48
N PHE A 170 17.55 1.18 -14.53
CA PHE A 170 17.31 0.42 -15.75
C PHE A 170 18.50 0.52 -16.69
N LYS A 171 18.95 -0.63 -17.21
CA LYS A 171 19.91 -0.67 -18.32
C LYS A 171 19.15 -0.56 -19.63
N VAL A 172 19.35 0.54 -20.34
CA VAL A 172 18.82 0.71 -21.70
C VAL A 172 19.83 0.11 -22.67
N ILE A 173 19.42 -0.93 -23.40
CA ILE A 173 20.28 -1.63 -24.36
C ILE A 173 19.72 -1.41 -25.76
N LYS A 174 20.56 -0.90 -26.66
CA LYS A 174 20.26 -0.78 -28.09
C LYS A 174 20.85 -1.96 -28.84
N VAL A 175 20.00 -2.78 -29.45
CA VAL A 175 20.43 -3.94 -30.26
C VAL A 175 20.52 -3.53 -31.74
N ASN A 176 21.49 -4.11 -32.46
CA ASN A 176 21.59 -3.94 -33.91
C ASN A 176 20.40 -4.61 -34.62
N LYS A 177 19.68 -3.84 -35.44
CA LYS A 177 18.53 -4.32 -36.22
C LYS A 177 18.85 -5.53 -37.12
N GLU A 178 20.04 -5.60 -37.68
CA GLU A 178 20.42 -6.71 -38.58
C GLU A 178 20.66 -8.00 -37.79
N CYS A 179 21.14 -7.88 -36.55
CA CYS A 179 21.29 -9.02 -35.64
C CYS A 179 19.92 -9.60 -35.24
N VAL A 180 18.95 -8.72 -34.95
CA VAL A 180 17.55 -9.10 -34.70
C VAL A 180 16.96 -9.85 -35.90
N ARG A 181 17.09 -9.28 -37.11
CA ARG A 181 16.61 -9.90 -38.36
C ARG A 181 17.27 -11.26 -38.61
N GLY A 182 18.57 -11.38 -38.40
CA GLY A 182 19.31 -12.63 -38.55
C GLY A 182 18.86 -13.70 -37.56
N LEU A 183 18.60 -13.34 -36.30
CA LEU A 183 18.06 -14.26 -35.30
C LEU A 183 16.66 -14.74 -35.66
N TRP A 184 15.77 -13.83 -36.06
CA TRP A 184 14.41 -14.17 -36.50
C TRP A 184 14.41 -15.08 -37.72
N ALA A 185 15.22 -14.75 -38.73
CA ALA A 185 15.35 -15.57 -39.94
C ALA A 185 15.90 -16.98 -39.62
N GLY A 186 16.92 -17.07 -38.75
CA GLY A 186 17.46 -18.35 -38.30
C GLY A 186 16.43 -19.18 -37.52
N GLN A 187 15.58 -18.53 -36.69
CA GLN A 187 14.48 -19.23 -36.01
C GLN A 187 13.43 -19.74 -36.99
N GLN A 188 13.05 -18.94 -37.98
CA GLN A 188 12.12 -19.37 -39.02
C GLN A 188 12.66 -20.54 -39.82
N GLN A 189 13.92 -20.46 -40.26
CA GLN A 189 14.54 -21.54 -41.03
C GLN A 189 14.59 -22.83 -40.21
N GLU A 190 14.93 -22.77 -38.94
CA GLU A 190 15.10 -24.00 -38.17
C GLU A 190 13.76 -24.57 -37.66
N LEU A 191 12.77 -23.74 -37.30
CA LEU A 191 11.45 -24.20 -36.83
C LEU A 191 10.50 -24.55 -37.96
N ILE A 192 10.44 -23.74 -39.02
CA ILE A 192 9.47 -23.90 -40.10
C ILE A 192 10.07 -24.77 -41.20
N PHE A 193 11.28 -24.43 -41.64
CA PHE A 193 11.89 -25.09 -42.80
C PHE A 193 12.55 -26.43 -42.42
N LEU A 194 13.38 -26.46 -41.37
CA LEU A 194 14.03 -27.70 -40.89
C LEU A 194 13.14 -28.51 -39.95
N ARG A 195 12.00 -27.96 -39.51
CA ARG A 195 11.04 -28.59 -38.59
C ARG A 195 11.70 -29.18 -37.33
N ASN A 196 12.67 -28.46 -36.76
CA ASN A 196 13.32 -28.89 -35.53
C ASN A 196 12.34 -28.81 -34.35
N ARG A 197 12.08 -29.93 -33.67
CA ARG A 197 11.12 -30.06 -32.56
C ARG A 197 11.77 -30.16 -31.18
N ASN A 198 13.08 -29.96 -31.07
CA ASN A 198 13.76 -30.04 -29.79
C ASN A 198 13.29 -28.92 -28.83
N PRO A 199 12.72 -29.23 -27.64
CA PRO A 199 12.26 -28.22 -26.69
C PRO A 199 13.41 -27.44 -26.01
N GLU A 200 14.63 -28.00 -25.92
CA GLU A 200 15.81 -27.34 -25.30
C GLU A 200 16.47 -26.27 -26.19
N ARG A 201 15.97 -26.13 -27.42
CA ARG A 201 16.54 -25.33 -28.53
C ARG A 201 16.52 -23.82 -28.30
N GLY A 202 15.67 -23.37 -27.37
CA GLY A 202 15.48 -21.97 -27.03
C GLY A 202 16.20 -21.54 -25.75
N SER A 203 17.25 -22.26 -25.31
CA SER A 203 17.85 -22.01 -24.00
C SER A 203 18.08 -20.53 -23.75
N ILE A 204 17.35 -20.05 -22.75
CA ILE A 204 17.34 -18.69 -22.24
C ILE A 204 18.74 -18.22 -21.85
N GLN A 205 19.66 -19.17 -21.66
CA GLN A 205 21.01 -18.96 -21.19
C GLN A 205 22.08 -19.03 -22.29
N ASN A 206 21.75 -19.53 -23.49
CA ASN A 206 22.73 -19.82 -24.55
C ASN A 206 23.28 -18.56 -25.24
N ASN A 207 22.55 -17.43 -25.21
CA ASN A 207 23.08 -16.17 -25.74
C ASN A 207 22.53 -14.93 -25.02
N LYS A 208 23.08 -14.68 -23.83
CA LYS A 208 22.75 -13.48 -23.02
C LYS A 208 23.20 -12.17 -23.68
N GLN A 209 24.30 -12.20 -24.43
CA GLN A 209 24.88 -11.01 -25.07
C GLN A 209 23.96 -10.39 -26.12
N VAL A 210 23.24 -11.23 -26.86
CA VAL A 210 22.31 -10.78 -27.89
C VAL A 210 20.87 -10.68 -27.36
N LEU A 211 20.64 -10.87 -26.05
CA LEU A 211 19.29 -10.80 -25.47
C LEU A 211 18.26 -11.68 -26.21
N ARG A 212 18.68 -12.88 -26.62
CA ARG A 212 17.92 -13.77 -27.52
C ARG A 212 16.47 -14.01 -27.07
N ASN A 213 16.21 -14.05 -25.76
CA ASN A 213 14.87 -14.25 -25.22
C ASN A 213 13.96 -13.06 -25.47
N LEU A 214 14.46 -11.86 -25.19
CA LEU A 214 13.73 -10.63 -25.43
C LEU A 214 13.42 -10.48 -26.93
N ILE A 215 14.39 -10.82 -27.79
CA ILE A 215 14.23 -10.79 -29.25
C ILE A 215 13.27 -11.87 -29.76
N ASN A 216 13.26 -13.07 -29.18
CA ASN A 216 12.33 -14.12 -29.59
C ASN A 216 10.91 -13.82 -29.09
N SER A 217 10.77 -13.23 -27.90
CA SER A 217 9.46 -12.83 -27.36
C SER A 217 8.82 -11.68 -28.14
N SER A 218 9.62 -10.91 -28.90
CA SER A 218 9.08 -9.86 -29.78
C SER A 218 8.70 -10.36 -31.17
N CYS A 219 8.90 -11.64 -31.49
CA CYS A 219 8.36 -12.25 -32.71
C CYS A 219 6.86 -12.46 -32.60
N ASP A 220 6.17 -12.35 -33.73
CA ASP A 220 4.80 -12.84 -33.83
C ASP A 220 4.74 -14.36 -33.64
N GLN A 221 3.58 -14.84 -33.16
CA GLN A 221 3.27 -16.26 -33.18
C GLN A 221 3.30 -16.76 -34.64
N PRO A 222 3.83 -17.96 -34.92
CA PRO A 222 4.10 -19.09 -34.00
C PRO A 222 5.54 -19.18 -33.47
N LEU A 223 6.39 -18.20 -33.76
CA LEU A 223 7.83 -18.23 -33.43
C LEU A 223 8.12 -17.64 -32.05
N GLY A 224 7.40 -16.57 -31.70
CA GLY A 224 7.47 -15.93 -30.40
C GLY A 224 6.45 -16.48 -29.41
N TYR A 225 6.56 -16.02 -28.17
CA TYR A 225 5.62 -16.29 -27.09
C TYR A 225 5.14 -14.94 -26.52
N PRO A 226 3.88 -14.86 -26.07
CA PRO A 226 3.33 -13.62 -25.56
C PRO A 226 4.11 -13.17 -24.32
N MET A 227 4.72 -11.99 -24.40
CA MET A 227 5.21 -11.27 -23.23
C MET A 227 4.11 -10.33 -22.76
N TYR A 228 3.82 -10.31 -21.46
CA TYR A 228 2.91 -9.32 -20.91
C TYR A 228 3.56 -7.93 -21.03
N VAL A 229 3.05 -7.11 -21.95
CA VAL A 229 3.49 -5.73 -22.13
C VAL A 229 2.44 -4.84 -21.48
N SER A 230 2.82 -4.05 -20.48
CA SER A 230 1.92 -3.02 -19.96
C SER A 230 1.62 -2.03 -21.10
N PRO A 231 0.35 -1.67 -21.36
CA PRO A 231 0.04 -0.65 -22.35
C PRO A 231 0.85 0.62 -22.07
N LEU A 232 1.52 1.16 -23.09
CA LEU A 232 2.31 2.40 -22.98
C LEU A 232 1.48 3.53 -22.37
N THR A 233 0.17 3.55 -22.66
CA THR A 233 -0.78 4.46 -22.02
C THR A 233 -0.73 4.33 -20.50
N THR A 234 -0.91 3.14 -19.93
CA THR A 234 -0.85 2.88 -18.49
C THR A 234 0.52 3.25 -17.89
N SER A 235 1.63 3.00 -18.59
CA SER A 235 2.98 3.28 -18.09
C SER A 235 3.34 4.77 -18.10
N TYR A 236 2.84 5.55 -19.08
CA TYR A 236 3.19 6.97 -19.27
C TYR A 236 2.09 7.95 -18.80
N LEU A 237 0.89 7.47 -18.47
CA LEU A 237 -0.24 8.31 -18.05
C LEU A 237 0.07 9.18 -16.82
N GLY A 238 0.90 8.69 -15.90
CA GLY A 238 1.24 9.42 -14.66
C GLY A 238 2.40 10.41 -14.77
N THR A 239 3.32 10.20 -15.71
CA THR A 239 4.62 10.92 -15.77
C THR A 239 4.71 11.94 -16.91
N HIS A 240 3.87 11.83 -17.93
CA HIS A 240 3.93 12.69 -19.12
C HIS A 240 3.22 14.04 -18.89
N SER A 241 3.94 15.16 -19.03
CA SER A 241 3.43 16.52 -18.78
C SER A 241 2.20 16.87 -19.63
N GLN A 242 2.15 16.45 -20.89
CA GLN A 242 1.01 16.71 -21.78
C GLN A 242 -0.22 15.85 -21.43
N LEU A 243 -0.04 14.60 -20.99
CA LEU A 243 -1.16 13.72 -20.63
C LEU A 243 -1.75 14.11 -19.27
N ARG A 244 -0.90 14.57 -18.34
CA ARG A 244 -1.33 15.14 -17.06
C ARG A 244 -2.22 16.39 -17.24
N ASN A 245 -1.98 17.20 -18.26
CA ASN A 245 -2.82 18.36 -18.57
C ASN A 245 -4.17 17.98 -19.20
N ILE A 246 -4.24 16.85 -19.90
CA ILE A 246 -5.47 16.38 -20.57
C ILE A 246 -6.33 15.54 -19.60
N TRP A 247 -5.72 14.69 -18.78
CA TRP A 247 -6.43 13.71 -17.95
C TRP A 247 -6.56 14.14 -16.48
N GLY A 248 -5.79 15.14 -16.04
CA GLY A 248 -5.63 15.41 -14.62
C GLY A 248 -4.82 14.30 -13.94
N GLY A 249 -4.17 14.60 -12.81
CA GLY A 249 -3.49 13.55 -12.03
C GLY A 249 -4.45 12.44 -11.56
N PRO A 250 -3.94 11.38 -10.91
CA PRO A 250 -4.79 10.33 -10.36
C PRO A 250 -5.90 10.96 -9.51
N VAL A 251 -7.15 10.64 -9.88
CA VAL A 251 -8.37 11.14 -9.24
C VAL A 251 -8.45 10.51 -7.85
N SER A 252 -7.81 11.17 -6.88
CA SER A 252 -7.99 10.90 -5.46
C SER A 252 -8.88 11.99 -4.88
N LEU A 253 -9.82 11.60 -4.02
CA LEU A 253 -10.71 12.53 -3.30
C LEU A 253 -9.92 13.60 -2.53
N ASP A 254 -8.73 13.26 -2.02
CA ASP A 254 -7.84 14.20 -1.35
C ASP A 254 -7.26 15.25 -2.29
N ASN A 255 -6.94 14.87 -3.53
CA ASN A 255 -6.45 15.80 -4.55
C ASN A 255 -7.56 16.76 -4.99
N ILE A 256 -8.80 16.28 -5.09
CA ILE A 256 -9.97 17.11 -5.40
C ILE A 256 -10.23 18.10 -4.25
N LYS A 257 -10.17 17.64 -3.00
CA LYS A 257 -10.35 18.49 -1.81
C LYS A 257 -9.25 19.55 -1.70
N LYS A 258 -7.99 19.18 -1.94
CA LYS A 258 -6.86 20.13 -2.01
C LYS A 258 -7.02 21.13 -3.15
N TRP A 259 -7.47 20.70 -4.33
CA TRP A 259 -7.76 21.58 -5.46
C TRP A 259 -8.84 22.60 -5.10
N PHE A 260 -9.98 22.15 -4.55
CA PHE A 260 -11.06 23.02 -4.09
C PHE A 260 -10.60 24.04 -3.05
N ARG A 261 -9.86 23.59 -2.02
CA ARG A 261 -9.29 24.48 -1.00
C ARG A 261 -8.35 25.53 -1.61
N SER A 262 -7.47 25.11 -2.52
CA SER A 262 -6.52 26.02 -3.17
C SER A 262 -7.21 27.06 -4.06
N LYS A 263 -8.29 26.67 -4.75
CA LYS A 263 -9.07 27.56 -5.61
C LYS A 263 -9.90 28.54 -4.77
N TRP A 264 -10.49 28.07 -3.69
CA TRP A 264 -11.22 28.89 -2.73
C TRP A 264 -10.33 29.92 -2.03
N LEU A 265 -9.11 29.53 -1.62
CA LEU A 265 -8.11 30.45 -1.07
C LEU A 265 -7.64 31.51 -2.08
N ARG A 266 -7.56 31.17 -3.38
CA ARG A 266 -7.24 32.13 -4.45
C ARG A 266 -8.38 33.12 -4.68
N MET A 267 -9.63 32.67 -4.64
CA MET A 267 -10.82 33.53 -4.77
C MET A 267 -10.87 34.54 -3.62
N ARG A 268 -10.67 34.10 -2.38
CA ARG A 268 -10.60 35.01 -1.21
C ARG A 268 -9.47 36.03 -1.30
N LYS A 269 -8.31 35.65 -1.86
CA LYS A 269 -7.21 36.62 -2.08
C LYS A 269 -7.55 37.63 -3.19
N ALA A 270 -8.22 37.20 -4.26
CA ALA A 270 -8.65 38.08 -5.35
C ALA A 270 -9.70 39.10 -4.88
N GLU A 271 -10.67 38.68 -4.06
CA GLU A 271 -11.66 39.56 -3.41
C GLU A 271 -10.99 40.65 -2.58
N VAL A 272 -10.00 40.29 -1.77
CA VAL A 272 -9.22 41.26 -0.96
C VAL A 272 -8.35 42.18 -1.82
N THR A 273 -8.00 41.79 -3.05
CA THR A 273 -7.23 42.67 -3.96
C THR A 273 -8.13 43.65 -4.72
N GLU A 274 -9.38 43.28 -5.04
CA GLU A 274 -10.35 44.19 -5.67
C GLU A 274 -10.82 45.30 -4.71
N ASP A 275 -10.95 45.00 -3.41
CA ASP A 275 -11.32 46.00 -2.39
C ASP A 275 -10.24 47.09 -2.17
N VAL A 276 -8.98 46.80 -2.48
CA VAL A 276 -7.86 47.76 -2.36
C VAL A 276 -7.77 48.70 -3.58
N TYR A 277 -8.35 48.33 -4.73
CA TYR A 277 -8.37 49.18 -5.93
C TYR A 277 -9.67 49.99 -6.08
N THR A 278 -10.75 49.62 -5.38
CA THR A 278 -12.02 50.36 -5.37
C THR A 278 -12.12 51.41 -4.25
N SER A 279 -11.09 51.54 -3.41
CA SER A 279 -11.00 52.49 -2.30
C SER A 279 -9.99 53.64 -2.54
N ARG A 280 -9.66 53.95 -3.80
CA ARG A 280 -8.96 55.18 -4.21
C ARG A 280 -9.85 56.09 -5.04
#